data_AF-A0A0C5XTG0-F1
#
_entry.id   AF-A0A0C5XTG0-F1
#
_cell.length_a   1.000
_cell.length_b   1.000
_cell.length_c   1.000
_cell.angle_alpha   90.00
_cell.angle_beta   90.00
_cell.angle_gamma   90.00
#
_symmetry.space_group_name_H-M   'P 1'
#
loop_
_entity.id
_entity.type
_entity.pdbx_description
1 polymer ?
#
loop_
_entity_poly.entity_id
_entity_poly.type
_entity_poly.pdbx_seq_one_letter_code
_entity_poly.pdbx_strand_id
1 'polypeptide(L)'
;MTTPYARIGGEATVAAIANRFYDLIDRNPAYADLRAIHAADLSAVRHGLTRFLAGWSGGPRDWFERGQCIMSLHRAFPITSALADRWSAAMTRAIKAQPGIDPQLAAAMADALGHMARGMINLSLDQNAA
;
A
#
# COMPACT_ATOMS: atom_id res chain seq x y z
N MET A 1 -21.65 -15.06 -1.65
CA MET A 1 -20.58 -14.62 -0.71
C MET A 1 -20.21 -13.19 -1.05
N THR A 2 -20.17 -12.29 -0.08
CA THR A 2 -19.79 -10.88 -0.29
C THR A 2 -18.27 -10.75 -0.27
N THR A 3 -17.69 -10.08 -1.27
CA THR A 3 -16.23 -9.91 -1.38
C THR A 3 -15.70 -8.97 -0.28
N PRO A 4 -14.42 -9.08 0.12
CA PRO A 4 -13.79 -8.10 1.02
C PRO A 4 -13.98 -6.65 0.56
N TYR A 5 -13.85 -6.40 -0.74
CA TYR A 5 -14.12 -5.11 -1.38
C TYR A 5 -15.51 -4.56 -1.02
N ALA A 6 -16.56 -5.37 -1.19
CA ALA A 6 -17.91 -4.94 -0.84
C ALA A 6 -18.09 -4.76 0.68
N ARG A 7 -17.44 -5.60 1.50
CA ARG A 7 -17.49 -5.51 2.97
C ARG A 7 -16.82 -4.25 3.55
N ILE A 8 -15.79 -3.72 2.89
CA ILE A 8 -15.14 -2.48 3.32
C ILE A 8 -15.84 -1.20 2.85
N GLY A 9 -16.87 -1.31 2.00
CA GLY A 9 -17.57 -0.15 1.43
C GLY A 9 -17.18 0.22 -0.01
N GLY A 10 -16.48 -0.68 -0.72
CA GLY A 10 -16.22 -0.56 -2.15
C GLY A 10 -15.26 0.58 -2.52
N GLU A 11 -15.44 1.12 -3.73
CA GLU A 11 -14.52 2.08 -4.38
C GLU A 11 -14.24 3.29 -3.50
N ALA A 12 -15.29 3.84 -2.86
CA ALA A 12 -15.18 5.03 -2.03
C ALA A 12 -14.19 4.81 -0.87
N THR A 13 -14.32 3.68 -0.16
CA THR A 13 -13.40 3.35 0.94
C THR A 13 -12.00 3.03 0.42
N VAL A 14 -11.88 2.29 -0.68
CA VAL A 14 -10.57 1.96 -1.26
C VAL A 14 -9.82 3.23 -1.67
N ALA A 15 -10.49 4.15 -2.35
CA ALA A 15 -9.92 5.45 -2.72
C ALA A 15 -9.55 6.27 -1.49
N ALA A 16 -10.38 6.27 -0.44
CA ALA A 16 -10.08 6.95 0.82
C ALA A 16 -8.84 6.35 1.52
N ILE A 17 -8.66 5.03 1.50
CA ILE A 17 -7.46 4.36 2.03
C ILE A 17 -6.22 4.80 1.25
N ALA A 18 -6.25 4.70 -0.09
CA ALA A 18 -5.11 5.06 -0.93
C ALA A 18 -4.73 6.55 -0.79
N ASN A 19 -5.74 7.44 -0.72
CA ASN A 19 -5.52 8.86 -0.49
C ASN A 19 -4.90 9.12 0.88
N ARG A 20 -5.46 8.52 1.94
CA ARG A 20 -4.92 8.68 3.29
C ARG A 20 -3.50 8.14 3.41
N PHE A 21 -3.22 7.01 2.76
CA PHE A 21 -1.89 6.40 2.72
C PHE A 21 -0.85 7.37 2.14
N TYR A 22 -1.11 7.95 0.98
CA TYR A 22 -0.17 8.90 0.39
C TYR A 22 -0.14 10.25 1.09
N ASP A 23 -1.24 10.69 1.74
CA ASP A 23 -1.22 11.89 2.58
C ASP A 23 -0.29 11.73 3.79
N LEU A 24 -0.25 10.53 4.38
CA LEU A 24 0.68 10.21 5.45
C LEU A 24 2.12 10.29 4.95
N ILE A 25 2.42 9.65 3.82
CA ILE A 25 3.77 9.64 3.24
C ILE A 25 4.25 11.05 2.86
N ASP A 26 3.36 11.87 2.30
CA ASP A 26 3.71 13.20 1.81
C ASP A 26 3.91 14.23 2.94
N ARG A 27 3.16 14.11 4.04
CA ARG A 27 3.08 15.18 5.07
C ARG A 27 3.79 14.85 6.38
N ASN A 28 4.01 13.59 6.70
CA ASN A 28 4.60 13.21 7.98
C ASN A 28 6.12 12.96 7.80
N PRO A 29 6.98 13.74 8.48
CA PRO A 29 8.44 13.57 8.42
C PRO A 29 8.93 12.16 8.74
N ALA A 30 8.17 11.39 9.52
CA ALA A 30 8.48 9.99 9.83
C ALA A 30 8.48 9.06 8.60
N TYR A 31 7.99 9.51 7.44
CA TYR A 31 8.01 8.76 6.18
C TYR A 31 8.86 9.44 5.09
N ALA A 32 9.75 10.37 5.46
CA ALA A 32 10.51 11.16 4.49
C ALA A 32 11.39 10.31 3.55
N ASP A 33 11.98 9.22 4.05
CA ASP A 33 12.75 8.26 3.26
C ASP A 33 11.87 7.50 2.25
N LEU A 34 10.68 7.06 2.67
CA LEU A 34 9.69 6.45 1.78
C LEU A 34 9.13 7.46 0.77
N ARG A 35 8.99 8.73 1.15
CA ARG A 35 8.55 9.80 0.25
C ARG A 35 9.58 10.11 -0.82
N ALA A 36 10.87 10.04 -0.49
CA ALA A 36 11.97 10.39 -1.37
C ALA A 36 12.09 9.47 -2.60
N ILE A 37 11.59 8.23 -2.52
CA ILE A 37 11.58 7.30 -3.67
C ILE A 37 10.37 7.49 -4.60
N HIS A 38 9.45 8.40 -4.26
CA HIS A 38 8.28 8.72 -5.08
C HIS A 38 8.48 10.02 -5.85
N ALA A 39 7.85 10.13 -7.02
CA ALA A 39 7.80 11.38 -7.79
C ALA A 39 7.20 12.54 -6.97
N ALA A 40 7.47 13.78 -7.38
CA ALA A 40 6.91 14.96 -6.73
C ALA A 40 5.37 14.95 -6.79
N ASP A 41 4.79 14.67 -7.96
CA ASP A 41 3.36 14.44 -8.11
C ASP A 41 2.99 12.99 -7.78
N LEU A 42 2.12 12.82 -6.79
CA LEU A 42 1.64 11.51 -6.32
C LEU A 42 0.33 11.07 -6.99
N SER A 43 -0.25 11.87 -7.88
CA SER A 43 -1.58 11.61 -8.46
C SER A 43 -1.65 10.26 -9.20
N ALA A 44 -0.64 9.96 -10.02
CA ALA A 44 -0.59 8.71 -10.77
C ALA A 44 -0.48 7.48 -9.85
N VAL A 45 0.38 7.54 -8.82
CA VAL A 45 0.58 6.42 -7.89
C VAL A 45 -0.61 6.24 -6.94
N ARG A 46 -1.29 7.34 -6.55
CA ARG A 46 -2.57 7.29 -5.82
C ARG A 46 -3.63 6.56 -6.62
N HIS A 47 -3.82 6.96 -7.88
CA HIS A 47 -4.78 6.29 -8.76
C HIS A 47 -4.42 4.82 -8.96
N GLY A 48 -3.15 4.51 -9.24
CA GLY A 48 -2.67 3.14 -9.41
C GLY A 48 -2.92 2.25 -8.18
N LEU A 49 -2.63 2.77 -6.98
CA LEU A 49 -2.85 2.05 -5.73
C LEU A 49 -4.35 1.80 -5.47
N THR A 50 -5.22 2.79 -5.75
CA THR A 50 -6.68 2.61 -5.66
C THR A 50 -7.15 1.45 -6.53
N ARG A 51 -6.74 1.41 -7.81
CA ARG A 51 -7.15 0.34 -8.73
C ARG A 51 -6.57 -1.02 -8.31
N PHE A 52 -5.32 -1.06 -7.86
CA PHE A 52 -4.70 -2.26 -7.32
C PHE A 52 -5.49 -2.82 -6.13
N LEU A 53 -5.76 -1.99 -5.12
CA LEU A 53 -6.48 -2.38 -3.90
C LEU A 53 -7.92 -2.83 -4.18
N ALA A 54 -8.59 -2.17 -5.14
CA ALA A 54 -9.93 -2.57 -5.57
C ALA A 54 -9.92 -4.00 -6.12
N GLY A 55 -9.06 -4.31 -7.08
CA GLY A 55 -8.95 -5.66 -7.64
C GLY A 55 -8.42 -6.69 -6.66
N TRP A 56 -7.46 -6.30 -5.80
CA TRP A 56 -6.86 -7.17 -4.79
C TRP A 56 -7.87 -7.63 -3.73
N SER A 57 -8.81 -6.76 -3.35
CA SER A 57 -9.87 -7.07 -2.40
C SER A 57 -11.11 -7.73 -3.03
N GLY A 58 -11.07 -8.06 -4.33
CA GLY A 58 -12.15 -8.74 -5.05
C GLY A 58 -13.19 -7.80 -5.68
N GLY A 59 -12.84 -6.54 -5.92
CA GLY A 59 -13.60 -5.59 -6.74
C GLY A 59 -13.17 -5.62 -8.22
N PRO A 60 -13.38 -4.51 -8.96
CA PRO A 60 -12.96 -4.38 -10.36
C PRO A 60 -11.48 -4.70 -10.57
N ARG A 61 -11.15 -5.43 -11.64
CA ARG A 61 -9.81 -6.00 -11.88
C ARG A 61 -9.01 -5.31 -13.00
N ASP A 62 -9.40 -4.11 -13.41
CA ASP A 62 -8.76 -3.33 -14.48
C ASP A 62 -7.26 -3.10 -14.26
N TRP A 63 -6.79 -3.04 -13.00
CA TRP A 63 -5.35 -2.99 -12.72
C TRP A 63 -4.63 -4.28 -13.16
N PHE A 64 -5.22 -5.44 -12.88
CA PHE A 64 -4.65 -6.75 -13.18
C PHE A 64 -4.78 -7.12 -14.67
N GLU A 65 -5.81 -6.62 -15.36
CA GLU A 65 -6.02 -6.83 -16.80
C GLU A 65 -4.92 -6.21 -17.67
N ARG A 66 -4.16 -5.25 -17.12
CA ARG A 66 -2.95 -4.69 -17.76
C ARG A 66 -1.80 -5.70 -17.88
N GLY A 67 -1.90 -6.86 -17.21
CA GLY A 67 -0.89 -7.92 -17.23
C GLY A 67 0.40 -7.58 -16.46
N GLN A 68 0.44 -6.47 -15.73
CA GLN A 68 1.61 -6.08 -14.94
C GLN A 68 1.65 -6.83 -13.61
N CYS A 69 2.84 -7.30 -13.23
CA CYS A 69 3.07 -7.89 -11.91
C CYS A 69 3.58 -6.82 -10.93
N ILE A 70 2.88 -6.63 -9.80
CA ILE A 70 3.23 -5.61 -8.81
C ILE A 70 4.66 -5.80 -8.30
N MET A 71 5.08 -7.05 -8.10
CA MET A 71 6.42 -7.40 -7.64
C MET A 71 7.48 -6.99 -8.67
N SER A 72 7.23 -7.25 -9.95
CA SER A 72 8.16 -6.89 -11.02
C SER A 72 8.33 -5.37 -11.15
N LEU A 73 7.26 -4.60 -10.98
CA LEU A 73 7.34 -3.13 -11.00
C LEU A 73 8.22 -2.59 -9.86
N HIS A 74 8.18 -3.23 -8.69
CA HIS A 74 8.92 -2.80 -7.52
C HIS A 74 10.41 -3.20 -7.55
N ARG A 75 10.83 -4.12 -8.43
CA ARG A 75 12.24 -4.50 -8.60
C ARG A 75 13.15 -3.38 -9.10
N ALA A 76 12.57 -2.36 -9.73
CA ALA A 76 13.34 -1.20 -10.20
C ALA A 76 13.80 -0.26 -9.07
N PHE A 77 13.29 -0.45 -7.85
CA PHE A 77 13.57 0.41 -6.70
C PHE A 77 14.32 -0.34 -5.60
N PRO A 78 15.26 0.31 -4.91
CA PRO A 78 15.96 -0.28 -3.77
C PRO A 78 15.03 -0.32 -2.54
N ILE A 79 14.38 -1.46 -2.30
CA ILE A 79 13.44 -1.63 -1.19
C ILE A 79 14.15 -2.35 -0.05
N THR A 80 14.38 -1.61 1.03
CA THR A 80 14.95 -2.12 2.28
C THR A 80 13.84 -2.59 3.23
N SER A 81 14.21 -3.34 4.27
CA SER A 81 13.30 -3.72 5.35
C SER A 81 12.66 -2.49 6.02
N ALA A 82 13.45 -1.46 6.30
CA ALA A 82 12.96 -0.22 6.89
C ALA A 82 11.90 0.47 6.03
N LEU A 83 12.09 0.51 4.70
CA LEU A 83 11.09 1.07 3.79
C LEU A 83 9.80 0.25 3.76
N ALA A 84 9.92 -1.08 3.75
CA ALA A 84 8.76 -1.98 3.81
C ALA A 84 7.98 -1.83 5.12
N ASP A 85 8.66 -1.69 6.26
CA ASP A 85 8.03 -1.47 7.57
C ASP A 85 7.32 -0.13 7.65
N ARG A 86 7.93 0.94 7.12
CA ARG A 86 7.30 2.26 7.04
C ARG A 86 6.07 2.24 6.13
N TRP A 87 6.15 1.58 4.98
CA TRP A 87 5.00 1.39 4.08
C TRP A 87 3.87 0.66 4.80
N SER A 88 4.18 -0.45 5.47
CA SER A 88 3.21 -1.25 6.22
C SER A 88 2.55 -0.45 7.35
N ALA A 89 3.32 0.34 8.09
CA ALA A 89 2.81 1.21 9.15
C ALA A 89 1.87 2.29 8.60
N ALA A 90 2.24 2.94 7.48
CA ALA A 90 1.40 3.93 6.82
C ALA A 90 0.08 3.32 6.32
N MET A 91 0.15 2.14 5.69
CA MET A 91 -1.04 1.44 5.18
C MET A 91 -1.96 1.00 6.32
N THR A 92 -1.41 0.45 7.39
CA THR A 92 -2.16 0.08 8.60
C THR A 92 -2.91 1.28 9.17
N ARG A 93 -2.24 2.44 9.28
CA ARG A 93 -2.85 3.67 9.78
C ARG A 93 -3.92 4.21 8.82
N ALA A 94 -3.74 4.07 7.50
CA ALA A 94 -4.72 4.48 6.51
C ALA A 94 -6.00 3.64 6.56
N ILE A 95 -5.87 2.32 6.73
CA ILE A 95 -7.01 1.39 6.87
C ILE A 95 -7.76 1.66 8.17
N LYS A 96 -7.05 1.72 9.31
CA LYS A 96 -7.67 1.93 10.64
C LYS A 96 -8.38 3.28 10.77
N ALA A 97 -8.03 4.27 9.95
CA ALA A 97 -8.68 5.58 9.96
C ALA A 97 -10.05 5.58 9.26
N GLN A 98 -10.39 4.53 8.51
CA GLN A 98 -11.65 4.51 7.76
C GLN A 98 -12.82 4.09 8.66
N PRO A 99 -13.91 4.88 8.68
CA PRO A 99 -15.09 4.55 9.45
C PRO A 99 -15.83 3.36 8.82
N GLY A 100 -16.45 2.53 9.68
CA GLY A 100 -17.35 1.47 9.22
C GLY A 100 -16.68 0.20 8.69
N ILE A 101 -15.35 0.15 8.62
CA ILE A 101 -14.65 -1.12 8.37
C ILE A 101 -14.65 -1.95 9.65
N ASP A 102 -15.09 -3.20 9.54
CA ASP A 102 -14.98 -4.19 10.60
C ASP A 102 -13.51 -4.31 11.09
N PRO A 103 -13.23 -4.18 12.40
CA PRO A 103 -11.85 -4.17 12.92
C PRO A 103 -11.06 -5.44 12.60
N GLN A 104 -11.71 -6.60 12.55
CA GLN A 104 -11.05 -7.86 12.22
C GLN A 104 -10.66 -7.90 10.74
N LEU A 105 -11.55 -7.44 9.84
CA LEU A 105 -11.25 -7.28 8.43
C LEU A 105 -10.13 -6.25 8.19
N ALA A 106 -10.17 -5.11 8.89
CA ALA A 106 -9.12 -4.09 8.82
C ALA A 106 -7.74 -4.65 9.22
N ALA A 107 -7.69 -5.42 10.32
CA ALA A 107 -6.46 -6.08 10.76
C ALA A 107 -5.96 -7.11 9.73
N ALA A 108 -6.85 -7.98 9.24
CA ALA A 108 -6.50 -8.99 8.23
C ALA A 108 -5.96 -8.35 6.93
N MET A 109 -6.54 -7.22 6.50
CA MET A 109 -6.04 -6.48 5.34
C MET A 109 -4.65 -5.88 5.60
N ALA A 110 -4.47 -5.24 6.76
CA ALA A 110 -3.19 -4.66 7.14
C ALA A 110 -2.10 -5.74 7.20
N ASP A 111 -2.39 -6.89 7.80
CA ASP A 111 -1.46 -8.02 7.88
C ASP A 111 -1.12 -8.57 6.49
N ALA A 112 -2.11 -8.80 5.63
CA ALA A 112 -1.89 -9.33 4.29
C ALA A 112 -1.05 -8.38 3.41
N LEU A 113 -1.35 -7.07 3.45
CA LEU A 113 -0.57 -6.06 2.74
C LEU A 113 0.84 -5.91 3.34
N GLY A 114 0.99 -6.02 4.66
CA GLY A 114 2.29 -6.03 5.33
C GLY A 114 3.16 -7.23 4.90
N HIS A 115 2.59 -8.43 4.78
CA HIS A 115 3.28 -9.59 4.23
C HIS A 115 3.71 -9.35 2.78
N MET A 116 2.83 -8.78 1.96
CA MET A 116 3.15 -8.44 0.57
C MET A 116 4.30 -7.44 0.48
N ALA A 117 4.27 -6.37 1.29
CA ALA A 117 5.33 -5.36 1.33
C ALA A 117 6.69 -5.96 1.73
N ARG A 118 6.72 -6.84 2.74
CA ARG A 118 7.94 -7.58 3.11
C ARG A 118 8.46 -8.46 1.97
N GLY A 119 7.58 -9.07 1.19
CA GLY A 119 7.97 -9.84 0.02
C GLY A 119 8.61 -9.01 -1.10
N MET A 120 8.50 -7.67 -1.07
CA MET A 120 9.09 -6.77 -2.07
C MET A 120 10.53 -6.35 -1.73
N ILE A 121 11.03 -6.69 -0.55
CA ILE A 121 12.40 -6.35 -0.12
C ILE A 121 13.40 -6.96 -1.09
N ASN A 122 14.29 -6.12 -1.62
CA ASN A 122 15.29 -6.52 -2.61
C ASN A 122 16.68 -5.91 -2.37
N LEU A 123 16.81 -5.08 -1.33
CA LEU A 123 18.08 -4.50 -0.90
C LEU A 123 18.30 -4.84 0.58
N SER A 124 19.29 -5.68 0.85
CA SER A 124 19.88 -5.81 2.17
C SER A 124 20.91 -4.71 2.32
N LEU A 125 20.72 -3.81 3.29
CA LEU A 125 21.80 -2.95 3.74
C LEU A 125 22.56 -3.74 4.80
N ASP A 126 23.70 -4.32 4.43
CA ASP A 126 24.59 -4.93 5.41
C ASP A 126 25.01 -3.86 6.42
N GLN A 127 24.67 -4.05 7.68
CA GLN A 127 25.18 -3.25 8.78
C GLN A 127 26.61 -3.69 9.09
N ASN A 128 27.54 -3.48 8.15
CA ASN A 128 28.98 -3.59 8.38
C ASN A 128 29.71 -2.55 7.53
N ALA A 129 29.52 -1.28 7.92
CA ALA A 129 30.51 -0.23 7.71
C ALA A 129 30.89 0.27 9.10
N ALA A 130 31.79 -0.48 9.75
CA ALA A 130 32.56 -0.06 10.91
C ALA A 130 34.03 -0.32 10.61
#